data_AF-A0A0P9FLL2-F1
#
_entry.id   AF-A0A0P9FLL2-F1
#
_cell.length_a   1.000
_cell.length_b   1.000
_cell.length_c   1.000
_cell.angle_alpha   90.00
_cell.angle_beta   90.00
_cell.angle_gamma   90.00
#
_symmetry.space_group_name_H-M   'P 1'
#
loop_
_entity.id
_entity.type
_entity.pdbx_description
1 polymer ?
#
loop_
_entity_poly.entity_id
_entity_poly.type
_entity_poly.pdbx_seq_one_letter_code
_entity_poly.pdbx_strand_id
1 'polypeptide(L)'
;MTTHQRRGRGTYPNFTTLTAIGLACNALAFASELIWLGGFDREVSIVVACLAGGAVLVATGWRWAPLIGAVIAGGLFFSNPFLLYNLSLPHTNPFFFSALAEVLSGALAVVAGIGALVLGNRQKREE
;
A
#
# COMPACT_ATOMS: atom_id res chain seq x y z
N MET A 1 -16.22 -10.78 40.09
CA MET A 1 -16.59 -10.96 38.67
C MET A 1 -15.83 -9.89 37.88
N THR A 2 -14.62 -10.22 37.44
CA THR A 2 -13.69 -9.29 36.79
C THR A 2 -14.14 -9.02 35.36
N THR A 3 -14.66 -7.83 35.13
CA THR A 3 -14.93 -7.27 33.81
C THR A 3 -13.61 -7.12 33.06
N HIS A 4 -13.26 -8.11 32.24
CA HIS A 4 -12.29 -7.95 31.16
C HIS A 4 -12.86 -6.93 30.18
N GLN A 5 -12.62 -5.64 30.45
CA GLN A 5 -12.73 -4.62 29.44
C GLN A 5 -11.78 -5.01 28.31
N ARG A 6 -12.33 -5.51 27.21
CA ARG A 6 -11.70 -5.45 25.89
C ARG A 6 -11.49 -3.97 25.57
N ARG A 7 -10.43 -3.38 26.15
CA ARG A 7 -9.98 -2.03 25.81
C ARG A 7 -9.81 -2.00 24.30
N GLY A 8 -10.51 -1.06 23.70
CA GLY A 8 -10.77 -0.99 22.28
C GLY A 8 -9.50 -1.18 21.47
N ARG A 9 -9.63 -1.99 20.41
CA ARG A 9 -8.80 -1.88 19.22
C ARG A 9 -8.81 -0.40 18.81
N GLY A 10 -7.79 0.35 19.21
CA GLY A 10 -7.44 1.66 18.65
C GLY A 10 -6.94 1.47 17.23
N THR A 11 -7.75 0.84 16.39
CA THR A 11 -7.52 0.70 14.95
C THR A 11 -8.03 2.01 14.39
N TYR A 12 -7.13 2.91 13.98
CA TYR A 12 -7.50 4.11 13.23
C TYR A 12 -8.17 3.64 11.93
N PRO A 13 -9.51 3.59 11.87
CA PRO A 13 -10.17 2.84 10.83
C PRO A 13 -9.96 3.55 9.50
N ASN A 14 -9.92 4.88 9.52
CA ASN A 14 -9.74 5.71 8.34
C ASN A 14 -8.34 5.54 7.72
N PHE A 15 -7.26 5.62 8.51
CA PHE A 15 -5.89 5.46 7.99
C PHE A 15 -5.57 4.03 7.55
N THR A 16 -6.07 3.04 8.30
CA THR A 16 -5.92 1.63 7.94
C THR A 16 -6.65 1.34 6.62
N THR A 17 -7.86 1.87 6.46
CA THR A 17 -8.65 1.75 5.23
C THR A 17 -7.97 2.45 4.06
N LEU A 18 -7.46 3.67 4.26
CA LEU A 18 -6.71 4.39 3.22
C LEU A 18 -5.44 3.64 2.80
N THR A 19 -4.73 3.01 3.74
CA THR A 19 -3.55 2.19 3.43
C THR A 19 -3.94 0.96 2.61
N ALA A 20 -5.03 0.28 2.97
CA ALA A 20 -5.53 -0.87 2.23
C ALA A 20 -5.99 -0.48 0.81
N ILE A 21 -6.71 0.63 0.67
CA ILE A 21 -7.14 1.18 -0.63
C ILE A 21 -5.91 1.53 -1.48
N GLY A 22 -4.92 2.21 -0.91
CA GLY A 22 -3.68 2.56 -1.61
C GLY A 22 -2.95 1.32 -2.13
N LEU A 23 -2.79 0.29 -1.30
CA LEU A 23 -2.18 -0.98 -1.70
C LEU A 23 -2.98 -1.71 -2.79
N ALA A 24 -4.31 -1.72 -2.69
CA ALA A 24 -5.18 -2.37 -3.67
C ALA A 24 -5.13 -1.65 -5.04
N CYS A 25 -5.18 -0.31 -5.04
CA CYS A 25 -5.01 0.48 -6.26
C CYS A 25 -3.64 0.24 -6.90
N ASN A 26 -2.59 0.15 -6.10
CA ASN A 26 -1.24 -0.13 -6.57
C ASN A 26 -1.14 -1.53 -7.19
N ALA A 27 -1.73 -2.55 -6.53
CA ALA A 27 -1.81 -3.91 -7.08
C ALA A 27 -2.57 -3.96 -8.41
N LEU A 28 -3.66 -3.20 -8.54
CA LEU A 28 -4.44 -3.12 -9.78
C LEU A 28 -3.66 -2.43 -10.91
N ALA A 29 -2.87 -1.39 -10.61
CA ALA A 29 -2.02 -0.72 -11.58
C ALA A 29 -1.02 -1.72 -12.19
N PHE A 30 -0.25 -2.44 -11.35
CA PHE A 30 0.66 -3.48 -11.81
C PHE A 30 -0.03 -4.64 -12.52
N ALA A 31 -1.21 -5.07 -12.05
CA ALA A 31 -1.97 -6.13 -12.71
C ALA A 31 -2.44 -5.72 -14.12
N SER A 32 -2.76 -4.45 -14.34
CA SER A 32 -3.14 -3.95 -15.67
C SER A 32 -1.97 -4.00 -16.67
N GLU A 33 -0.75 -3.72 -16.20
CA GLU A 33 0.47 -3.82 -17.01
C GLU A 33 0.77 -5.28 -17.40
N LEU A 34 0.63 -6.23 -16.46
CA LEU A 34 0.77 -7.67 -16.71
C LEU A 34 -0.21 -8.18 -17.78
N ILE A 35 -1.48 -7.75 -17.71
CA ILE A 35 -2.51 -8.16 -18.68
C ILE A 35 -2.19 -7.61 -20.07
N TRP A 36 -1.70 -6.37 -20.14
CA TRP A 36 -1.43 -5.69 -21.40
C TRP A 36 -0.15 -6.18 -22.08
N LEU A 37 0.90 -6.46 -21.31
CA LEU A 37 2.17 -6.99 -21.81
C LEU A 37 2.10 -8.47 -22.22
N GLY A 38 1.00 -9.17 -21.89
CA GLY A 38 0.72 -10.55 -22.31
C GLY A 38 1.63 -11.62 -21.70
N GLY A 39 2.67 -11.22 -20.97
CA GLY A 39 3.57 -12.09 -20.22
C GLY A 39 3.32 -11.96 -18.73
N PHE A 40 3.00 -13.08 -18.07
CA PHE A 40 3.12 -13.18 -16.61
C PHE A 40 4.60 -13.12 -16.25
N ASP A 41 5.16 -11.92 -16.19
CA ASP A 41 6.48 -11.72 -15.64
C ASP A 41 6.43 -12.13 -14.16
N ARG A 42 7.32 -13.06 -13.80
CA ARG A 42 7.36 -13.64 -12.46
C ARG A 42 7.62 -12.58 -11.40
N GLU A 43 8.46 -11.60 -11.72
CA GLU A 43 8.85 -10.55 -10.79
C GLU A 43 7.65 -9.64 -10.51
N VAL A 44 6.98 -9.17 -11.56
CA VAL A 44 5.79 -8.30 -11.43
C VAL A 44 4.63 -9.04 -10.75
N SER A 45 4.48 -10.35 -10.99
CA SER A 45 3.46 -11.17 -10.33
C SER A 45 3.70 -11.31 -8.81
N ILE A 46 4.96 -11.45 -8.38
CA ILE A 46 5.33 -11.46 -6.96
C ILE A 46 5.00 -10.11 -6.33
N VAL A 47 5.28 -9.01 -7.02
CA VAL A 47 4.95 -7.64 -6.57
C VAL A 47 3.45 -7.47 -6.33
N VAL A 48 2.62 -7.86 -7.30
CA VAL A 48 1.15 -7.81 -7.18
C VAL A 48 0.67 -8.67 -6.00
N ALA A 49 1.22 -9.88 -5.84
CA ALA A 49 0.87 -10.76 -4.73
C ALA A 49 1.27 -10.18 -3.37
N CYS A 50 2.44 -9.53 -3.27
CA CYS A 50 2.88 -8.84 -2.05
C CYS A 50 2.00 -7.64 -1.70
N LEU A 51 1.61 -6.83 -2.69
CA LEU A 51 0.71 -5.70 -2.49
C LEU A 51 -0.69 -6.16 -2.07
N ALA A 52 -1.25 -7.17 -2.75
CA ALA A 52 -2.53 -7.75 -2.40
C ALA A 52 -2.51 -8.41 -1.00
N GLY A 53 -1.46 -9.17 -0.70
CA GLY A 53 -1.24 -9.77 0.62
C GLY A 53 -1.13 -8.70 1.71
N GLY A 54 -0.38 -7.62 1.44
CA GLY A 54 -0.29 -6.45 2.31
C GLY A 54 -1.65 -5.79 2.55
N ALA A 55 -2.46 -5.61 1.51
CA ALA A 55 -3.81 -5.03 1.62
C ALA A 55 -4.72 -5.89 2.51
N VAL A 56 -4.70 -7.22 2.34
CA VAL A 56 -5.46 -8.16 3.19
C VAL A 56 -4.97 -8.10 4.63
N LEU A 57 -3.65 -8.08 4.83
CA LEU A 57 -3.06 -7.98 6.16
C LEU A 57 -3.46 -6.68 6.86
N VAL A 58 -3.47 -5.55 6.14
CA VAL A 58 -3.95 -4.26 6.63
C VAL A 58 -5.43 -4.32 6.98
N ALA A 59 -6.25 -4.96 6.15
CA ALA A 59 -7.67 -5.14 6.39
C ALA A 59 -7.98 -5.99 7.65
N THR A 60 -7.08 -6.89 8.07
CA THR A 60 -7.26 -7.69 9.30
C THR A 60 -7.09 -6.86 10.59
N GLY A 61 -6.63 -5.61 10.49
CA GLY A 61 -6.49 -4.70 11.63
C GLY A 61 -5.26 -4.99 12.51
N TRP A 62 -4.25 -5.68 11.98
CA TRP A 62 -3.00 -5.91 12.71
C TRP A 62 -2.19 -4.62 12.85
N ARG A 63 -1.73 -4.30 14.07
CA ARG A 63 -1.09 -3.01 14.41
C ARG A 63 0.12 -2.64 13.54
N TRP A 64 0.83 -3.63 13.02
CA TRP A 64 2.03 -3.43 12.19
C TRP A 64 1.74 -3.49 10.70
N ALA A 65 0.54 -3.93 10.30
CA ALA A 65 0.21 -4.08 8.90
C ALA A 65 0.29 -2.78 8.09
N PRO A 66 -0.12 -1.59 8.61
CA PRO A 66 0.04 -0.35 7.87
C PRO A 66 1.50 0.01 7.59
N LEU A 67 2.40 -0.32 8.53
CA LEU A 67 3.84 -0.07 8.41
C LEU A 67 4.48 -1.04 7.41
N ILE A 68 4.12 -2.32 7.48
CA ILE A 68 4.54 -3.33 6.50
C ILE A 68 4.04 -2.92 5.10
N GLY A 69 2.79 -2.50 4.99
CA GLY A 69 2.21 -1.97 3.75
C GLY A 69 2.98 -0.76 3.21
N ALA A 70 3.31 0.21 4.06
CA ALA A 70 4.11 1.37 3.69
C ALA A 70 5.52 0.99 3.22
N VAL A 71 6.18 0.04 3.90
CA VAL A 71 7.51 -0.43 3.51
C VAL A 71 7.47 -1.17 2.18
N ILE A 72 6.45 -2.01 1.96
CA ILE A 72 6.25 -2.70 0.67
C ILE A 72 6.00 -1.68 -0.43
N ALA A 73 5.05 -0.76 -0.26
CA ALA A 73 4.73 0.27 -1.25
C ALA A 73 5.93 1.17 -1.57
N GLY A 74 6.65 1.64 -0.53
CA GLY A 74 7.84 2.46 -0.71
C GLY A 74 9.00 1.71 -1.37
N GLY A 75 9.27 0.47 -0.93
CA GLY A 75 10.31 -0.37 -1.51
C GLY A 75 10.10 -0.63 -3.00
N LEU A 76 8.86 -0.95 -3.37
CA LEU A 76 8.46 -1.16 -4.77
C LEU A 76 8.61 0.11 -5.61
N PHE A 77 8.23 1.26 -5.04
CA PHE A 77 8.38 2.55 -5.68
C PHE A 77 9.85 2.87 -6.03
N PHE A 78 10.77 2.61 -5.09
CA PHE A 78 12.21 2.84 -5.32
C PHE A 78 12.87 1.76 -6.18
N SER A 79 12.31 0.55 -6.23
CA SER A 79 12.89 -0.56 -7.00
C SER A 79 12.40 -0.63 -8.44
N ASN A 80 11.48 0.22 -8.87
CA ASN A 80 10.92 0.20 -10.23
C ASN A 80 11.71 1.15 -11.17
N PRO A 81 12.69 0.66 -11.96
CA PRO A 81 13.48 1.50 -12.85
C PRO A 81 12.67 2.07 -14.02
N PHE A 82 11.53 1.46 -14.35
CA PHE A 82 10.67 1.88 -15.47
C PHE A 82 9.70 2.97 -15.07
N LEU A 83 9.52 3.23 -13.77
CA LEU A 83 8.55 4.18 -13.26
C LEU A 83 8.86 5.61 -13.71
N LEU A 84 10.13 6.03 -13.62
CA LEU A 84 10.57 7.34 -14.12
C LEU A 84 10.42 7.44 -15.64
N TYR A 85 10.75 6.37 -16.36
CA TYR A 85 10.64 6.31 -17.81
C TYR A 85 9.18 6.45 -18.25
N ASN A 86 8.28 5.71 -17.62
CA ASN A 86 6.83 5.75 -17.89
C ASN A 86 6.24 7.13 -17.61
N LEU A 87 6.68 7.83 -16.55
CA LEU A 87 6.27 9.19 -16.22
C LEU A 87 6.86 10.26 -17.14
N SER A 88 8.02 10.03 -17.74
CA SER A 88 8.70 11.03 -18.58
C SER A 88 8.06 11.21 -19.97
N LEU A 89 7.20 10.28 -20.39
CA LEU A 89 6.64 10.21 -21.74
C LEU A 89 5.10 10.14 -21.74
N PRO A 90 4.42 11.22 -21.32
CA PRO A 90 2.96 11.22 -21.09
C PRO A 90 2.11 10.98 -22.34
N HIS A 91 2.62 11.31 -23.52
CA HIS A 91 1.84 11.21 -24.78
C HIS A 91 2.12 9.95 -25.58
N THR A 92 3.26 9.30 -25.35
CA THR A 92 3.72 8.16 -26.17
C THR A 92 3.73 6.85 -25.40
N ASN A 93 3.70 6.88 -24.07
CA ASN A 93 3.72 5.69 -23.26
C ASN A 93 2.31 5.30 -22.79
N PRO A 94 1.78 4.12 -23.16
CA PRO A 94 0.46 3.66 -22.73
C PRO A 94 0.38 3.44 -21.21
N PHE A 95 1.52 3.29 -20.52
CA PHE A 95 1.61 3.06 -19.08
C PHE A 95 1.79 4.33 -18.24
N PHE A 96 1.66 5.52 -18.85
CA PHE A 96 1.81 6.77 -18.10
C PHE A 96 0.77 6.87 -16.96
N PHE A 97 -0.49 6.54 -17.24
CA PHE A 97 -1.56 6.63 -16.23
C PHE A 97 -1.46 5.54 -15.15
N SER A 98 -0.99 4.34 -15.50
CA SER A 98 -0.73 3.28 -14.50
C SER A 98 0.43 3.68 -13.59
N ALA A 99 1.54 4.17 -14.15
CA ALA A 99 2.68 4.68 -13.38
C ALA A 99 2.27 5.86 -12.47
N LEU A 100 1.45 6.78 -12.97
CA LEU A 100 0.92 7.88 -12.14
C LEU A 100 0.05 7.37 -10.98
N ALA A 101 -0.83 6.40 -11.25
CA ALA A 101 -1.66 5.78 -10.22
C ALA A 101 -0.81 5.03 -9.19
N GLU A 102 0.27 4.37 -9.61
CA GLU A 102 1.24 3.70 -8.76
C GLU A 102 1.92 4.69 -7.80
N VAL A 103 2.37 5.85 -8.31
CA VAL A 103 2.96 6.93 -7.50
C VAL A 103 1.99 7.44 -6.46
N LEU A 104 0.79 7.83 -6.89
CA LEU A 104 -0.19 8.47 -6.01
C LEU A 104 -0.68 7.49 -4.93
N SER A 105 -0.97 6.25 -5.32
CA SER A 105 -1.43 5.21 -4.40
C SER A 105 -0.34 4.73 -3.45
N GLY A 106 0.91 4.60 -3.94
CA GLY A 106 2.07 4.28 -3.13
C GLY A 106 2.36 5.36 -2.09
N ALA A 107 2.38 6.63 -2.50
CA ALA A 107 2.54 7.76 -1.59
C ALA A 107 1.42 7.81 -0.54
N LEU A 108 0.17 7.60 -0.94
CA LEU A 108 -0.97 7.54 -0.03
C LEU A 108 -0.83 6.40 0.99
N ALA A 109 -0.41 5.21 0.56
CA ALA A 109 -0.17 4.06 1.44
C ALA A 109 0.96 4.34 2.44
N VAL A 110 2.05 4.97 2.00
CA VAL A 110 3.18 5.35 2.87
C VAL A 110 2.75 6.38 3.92
N VAL A 111 2.09 7.46 3.50
CA VAL A 111 1.64 8.53 4.40
C VAL A 111 0.60 8.00 5.40
N ALA A 112 -0.36 7.21 4.93
CA ALA A 112 -1.38 6.62 5.79
C ALA A 112 -0.79 5.60 6.78
N GLY A 113 0.17 4.79 6.33
CA GLY A 113 0.87 3.81 7.17
C GLY A 113 1.71 4.47 8.28
N ILE A 114 2.46 5.53 7.94
CA ILE A 114 3.22 6.32 8.92
C ILE A 114 2.26 7.04 9.88
N GLY A 115 1.18 7.64 9.36
CA GLY A 115 0.16 8.32 10.17
C GLY A 115 -0.47 7.40 11.21
N ALA A 116 -0.83 6.18 10.81
CA ALA A 116 -1.37 5.15 11.70
C ALA A 116 -0.38 4.78 12.83
N LEU A 117 0.93 4.72 12.53
CA LEU A 117 1.97 4.44 13.52
C LEU A 117 2.13 5.58 14.53
N VAL A 118 2.23 6.83 14.05
CA VAL A 118 2.44 8.01 14.90
C VAL A 118 1.27 8.17 15.87
N LEU A 119 0.04 8.03 15.37
CA LEU A 119 -1.15 8.11 16.22
C LEU A 119 -1.17 6.97 17.26
N GLY A 120 -0.86 5.74 16.87
CA GLY A 120 -0.79 4.60 17.79
C GLY A 120 0.26 4.74 18.89
N ASN A 121 1.36 5.44 18.62
CA ASN A 121 2.39 5.73 19.64
C ASN A 121 2.01 6.88 20.58
N ARG A 122 1.21 7.85 20.11
CA ARG A 122 0.71 8.94 20.96
C ARG A 122 -0.28 8.43 22.00
N GLN A 123 -1.23 7.58 21.61
CA GLN A 123 -2.20 7.01 22.56
C GLN A 123 -1.52 6.22 23.69
N LYS A 124 -0.49 5.44 23.40
CA LYS A 124 0.26 4.71 24.43
C LYS A 124 0.99 5.59 25.44
N ARG A 125 1.21 6.88 25.13
CA ARG A 125 1.82 7.84 26.05
C ARG A 125 0.78 8.54 26.93
N GLU A 126 -0.49 8.51 26.54
CA GLU A 126 -1.61 9.14 27.26
C GLU A 126 -2.31 8.16 28.21
N GLU A 127 -2.05 6.85 28.08
CA GLU A 127 -2.46 5.78 29.02
C GLU A 127 -1.40 5.53 30.10
#